data_AF-F3NIS7-F1
#
_entry.id   AF-F3NIS7-F1
#
_cell.length_a   1.000
_cell.length_b   1.000
_cell.length_c   1.000
_cell.angle_alpha   90.00
_cell.angle_beta   90.00
_cell.angle_gamma   90.00
#
_symmetry.space_group_name_H-M   'P 1'
#
loop_
_entity.id
_entity.type
_entity.pdbx_description
1 polymer ?
#
loop_
_entity_poly.entity_id
_entity_poly.type
_entity_poly.pdbx_seq_one_letter_code
_entity_poly.pdbx_strand_id
1 'polypeptide(L)'
;MGIAGITDLTALDVVRTVRTVTSTHPLRTATRGHAMADFSRLPGPNADLWDWQLLAACRGVDSSLFFHPEGERGAARSARENSAKEVCMRCPVRAECAAHALAVREPYGVWGGLTEDEREELMGRARNRLVSAAAPASSRGEDHASPPSHDGVPHSGASHSGFSHH
;
A
#
# COMPACT_ATOMS: atom_id res chain seq x y z
N MET A 1 -13.92 -36.21 -1.41
CA MET A 1 -13.87 -35.12 -2.40
C MET A 1 -14.43 -33.88 -1.69
N GLY A 2 -13.68 -32.99 -1.05
CA GLY A 2 -12.37 -32.43 -1.40
C GLY A 2 -12.56 -30.93 -1.68
N ILE A 3 -13.03 -30.17 -0.68
CA ILE A 3 -13.14 -28.70 -0.75
C ILE A 3 -11.74 -28.09 -0.52
N ALA A 4 -11.03 -27.82 -1.61
CA ALA A 4 -9.74 -27.16 -1.58
C ALA A 4 -9.88 -25.68 -1.96
N GLY A 5 -9.40 -24.81 -1.08
CA GLY A 5 -8.76 -23.54 -1.47
C GLY A 5 -9.63 -22.29 -1.53
N ILE A 6 -9.99 -21.73 -0.37
CA ILE A 6 -10.22 -20.29 -0.23
C ILE A 6 -9.12 -19.75 0.69
N THR A 7 -7.91 -19.68 0.16
CA THR A 7 -6.78 -19.03 0.81
C THR A 7 -6.07 -18.19 -0.23
N ASP A 8 -5.83 -16.92 0.12
CA ASP A 8 -5.13 -15.87 -0.64
C ASP A 8 -5.94 -15.10 -1.71
N LEU A 9 -6.78 -14.16 -1.24
CA LEU A 9 -7.05 -12.94 -1.99
C LEU A 9 -5.87 -11.98 -1.76
N THR A 10 -4.94 -11.95 -2.71
CA THR A 10 -3.85 -10.97 -2.68
C THR A 10 -4.37 -9.62 -3.19
N ALA A 11 -3.76 -8.52 -2.75
CA ALA A 11 -4.13 -7.15 -3.18
C ALA A 11 -4.06 -6.93 -4.71
N LEU A 12 -3.41 -7.85 -5.45
CA LEU A 12 -3.32 -7.84 -6.90
C LEU A 12 -4.62 -8.33 -7.59
N ASP A 13 -5.43 -9.16 -6.92
CA ASP A 13 -6.67 -9.73 -7.49
C ASP A 13 -7.82 -8.72 -7.57
N VAL A 14 -7.86 -7.74 -6.65
CA VAL A 14 -8.81 -6.62 -6.70
C VAL A 14 -8.53 -5.74 -7.92
N VAL A 15 -7.26 -5.39 -8.16
CA VAL A 15 -6.84 -4.53 -9.29
C VAL A 15 -7.08 -5.22 -10.64
N ARG A 16 -6.92 -6.54 -10.70
CA ARG A 16 -7.12 -7.32 -11.94
C ARG A 16 -8.60 -7.50 -12.30
N THR A 17 -9.49 -7.58 -11.32
CA THR A 17 -10.94 -7.73 -11.55
C THR A 17 -11.55 -6.47 -12.18
N VAL A 18 -11.16 -5.28 -11.72
CA VAL A 18 -11.62 -3.99 -12.27
C VAL A 18 -11.28 -3.82 -13.76
N ARG A 19 -10.15 -4.39 -14.20
CA ARG A 19 -9.70 -4.30 -15.61
C ARG A 19 -10.53 -5.13 -16.60
N THR A 20 -11.34 -6.08 -16.15
CA THR A 20 -12.02 -7.03 -17.05
C THR A 20 -13.45 -6.64 -17.43
N VAL A 21 -14.10 -5.73 -16.70
CA VAL A 21 -15.49 -5.31 -16.96
C VAL A 21 -15.60 -4.29 -18.10
N THR A 22 -14.52 -3.58 -18.45
CA THR A 22 -14.56 -2.46 -19.40
C THR A 22 -14.27 -2.82 -20.87
N SER A 23 -13.96 -4.08 -21.19
CA SER A 23 -13.53 -4.46 -22.55
C SER A 23 -14.54 -5.37 -23.26
N THR A 24 -15.67 -4.80 -23.68
CA THR A 24 -16.48 -5.39 -24.76
C THR A 24 -17.05 -4.26 -25.62
N HIS A 25 -16.21 -3.68 -26.48
CA HIS A 25 -16.67 -2.73 -27.51
C HIS A 25 -16.80 -3.46 -28.85
N PRO A 26 -17.99 -3.51 -29.48
CA PRO A 26 -18.13 -4.09 -30.80
C PRO A 26 -17.55 -3.16 -31.88
N LEU A 27 -16.85 -3.74 -32.86
CA LEU A 27 -16.31 -3.05 -34.03
C LEU A 27 -17.45 -2.45 -34.87
N ARG A 28 -17.43 -1.12 -35.05
CA ARG A 28 -18.45 -0.39 -35.81
C ARG A 28 -17.87 0.11 -37.15
N THR A 29 -18.55 -0.25 -38.24
CA THR A 29 -18.23 0.08 -39.63
C THR A 29 -18.24 1.59 -39.91
N ALA A 30 -17.24 2.03 -40.68
CA ALA A 30 -17.01 3.43 -41.05
C ALA A 30 -17.90 3.90 -42.21
N THR A 31 -18.55 5.06 -42.05
CA THR A 31 -19.13 5.84 -43.15
C THR A 31 -18.59 7.27 -43.05
N ARG A 32 -18.03 7.82 -44.15
CA ARG A 32 -17.39 9.16 -44.20
C ARG A 32 -18.42 10.29 -44.16
N GLY A 33 -18.16 11.30 -43.34
CA GLY A 33 -18.85 12.60 -43.38
C GLY A 33 -18.04 13.70 -42.66
N HIS A 34 -17.71 14.76 -43.41
CA HIS A 34 -17.29 16.13 -43.04
C HIS A 34 -16.71 16.43 -41.63
N ALA A 35 -15.46 16.91 -41.60
CA ALA A 35 -14.70 17.28 -40.40
C ALA A 35 -15.23 18.54 -39.70
N MET A 36 -16.09 18.35 -38.70
CA MET A 36 -15.93 19.09 -37.43
C MET A 36 -14.77 18.44 -36.65
N ALA A 37 -14.10 19.21 -35.79
CA ALA A 37 -12.87 18.84 -35.07
C ALA A 37 -12.74 17.32 -34.84
N ASP A 38 -11.64 16.71 -35.28
CA ASP A 38 -11.44 15.27 -35.14
C ASP A 38 -11.27 14.88 -33.66
N PHE A 39 -12.41 14.66 -33.00
CA PHE A 39 -12.54 14.31 -31.60
C PHE A 39 -11.96 12.91 -31.30
N SER A 40 -11.64 12.13 -32.33
CA SER A 40 -11.02 10.80 -32.22
C SER A 40 -9.59 10.86 -31.66
N ARG A 41 -8.95 12.04 -31.69
CA ARG A 41 -7.60 12.27 -31.16
C ARG A 41 -7.57 12.92 -29.79
N LEU A 42 -8.72 13.34 -29.26
CA LEU A 42 -8.76 13.86 -27.91
C LEU A 42 -8.60 12.70 -26.92
N PRO A 43 -7.92 12.93 -25.78
CA PRO A 43 -7.96 11.97 -24.69
C PRO A 43 -9.43 11.67 -24.38
N GLY A 44 -9.72 10.39 -24.13
CA GLY A 44 -11.08 9.95 -23.80
C GLY A 44 -11.68 10.82 -22.69
N PRO A 45 -13.01 10.99 -22.67
CA PRO A 45 -13.67 11.86 -21.72
C PRO A 45 -13.27 11.47 -20.28
N ASN A 46 -12.53 12.37 -19.61
CA ASN A 46 -12.13 12.16 -18.21
C ASN A 46 -13.33 12.04 -17.26
N ALA A 47 -14.55 12.32 -17.71
CA ALA A 47 -15.78 12.21 -16.94
C ALA A 47 -16.05 10.79 -16.43
N ASP A 48 -15.75 9.77 -17.24
CA ASP A 48 -15.96 8.35 -16.88
C ASP A 48 -15.15 7.94 -15.63
N LEU A 49 -14.04 8.64 -15.32
CA LEU A 49 -13.22 8.41 -14.13
C LEU A 49 -13.89 8.87 -12.82
N TRP A 50 -14.91 9.72 -12.90
CA TRP A 50 -15.58 10.33 -11.75
C TRP A 50 -17.03 9.88 -11.59
N ASP A 51 -17.63 9.24 -12.59
CA ASP A 51 -19.04 8.83 -12.59
C ASP A 51 -19.43 7.91 -11.42
N TRP A 52 -18.50 7.07 -10.96
CA TRP A 52 -18.73 6.23 -9.78
C TRP A 52 -19.08 7.06 -8.53
N GLN A 53 -18.57 8.28 -8.41
CA GLN A 53 -18.88 9.16 -7.27
C GLN A 53 -20.35 9.58 -7.24
N LEU A 54 -21.06 9.55 -8.36
CA LEU A 54 -22.48 9.87 -8.44
C LEU A 54 -23.35 8.80 -7.78
N LEU A 55 -22.84 7.57 -7.68
CA LEU A 55 -23.54 6.43 -7.08
C LEU A 55 -23.25 6.29 -5.57
N ALA A 56 -22.45 7.17 -4.98
CA ALA A 56 -22.03 7.04 -3.59
C ALA A 56 -23.19 7.28 -2.61
N ALA A 57 -23.41 6.33 -1.71
CA ALA A 57 -24.46 6.40 -0.68
C ALA A 57 -24.24 7.52 0.34
N CYS A 58 -23.01 8.04 0.47
CA CYS A 58 -22.71 9.20 1.32
C CYS A 58 -23.18 10.53 0.71
N ARG A 59 -23.61 10.56 -0.56
CA ARG A 59 -24.18 11.77 -1.16
C ARG A 59 -25.45 12.17 -0.42
N GLY A 60 -25.51 13.42 0.02
CA GLY A 60 -26.63 13.94 0.80
C GLY A 60 -26.54 13.68 2.31
N VAL A 61 -25.49 12.98 2.76
CA VAL A 61 -25.12 12.90 4.18
C VAL A 61 -24.18 14.06 4.51
N ASP A 62 -24.27 14.58 5.74
CA ASP A 62 -23.42 15.68 6.19
C ASP A 62 -21.93 15.32 6.10
N SER A 63 -21.12 16.20 5.51
CA SER A 63 -19.69 15.95 5.28
C SER A 63 -18.89 15.86 6.58
N SER A 64 -19.33 16.53 7.65
CA SER A 64 -18.66 16.44 8.95
C SER A 64 -18.69 15.03 9.52
N LEU A 65 -19.63 14.18 9.09
CA LEU A 65 -19.61 12.76 9.46
C LEU A 65 -18.34 12.06 8.97
N PHE A 66 -17.90 12.37 7.75
CA PHE A 66 -16.75 11.70 7.12
C PHE A 66 -15.42 12.37 7.45
N PHE A 67 -15.43 13.70 7.63
CA PHE A 67 -14.23 14.51 7.86
C PHE A 67 -14.30 15.17 9.24
N HIS A 68 -13.31 14.91 10.11
CA HIS A 68 -13.30 15.48 11.46
C HIS A 68 -13.21 17.02 11.43
N PRO A 69 -13.81 17.71 12.41
CA PRO A 69 -13.45 19.08 12.71
C PRO A 69 -12.08 19.14 13.40
N GLU A 70 -11.43 20.30 13.33
CA GLU A 70 -10.10 20.50 13.91
C GLU A 70 -10.11 20.25 15.43
N GLY A 71 -9.19 19.42 15.91
CA GLY A 71 -9.01 19.12 17.34
C GLY A 71 -9.86 17.98 17.91
N GLU A 72 -10.74 17.35 17.12
CA GLU A 72 -11.52 16.17 17.56
C GLU A 72 -10.62 14.96 17.85
N ARG A 73 -10.79 14.34 19.02
CA ARG A 73 -9.94 13.22 19.48
C ARG A 73 -10.71 12.20 20.30
N GLY A 74 -10.09 11.04 20.52
CA GLY A 74 -10.55 10.01 21.44
C GLY A 74 -11.91 9.41 21.05
N ALA A 75 -12.80 9.30 22.04
CA ALA A 75 -14.10 8.63 21.88
C ALA A 75 -15.01 9.34 20.85
N ALA A 76 -14.97 10.68 20.77
CA ALA A 76 -15.75 11.43 19.79
C ALA A 76 -15.34 11.09 18.35
N ARG A 77 -14.02 11.14 18.07
CA ARG A 77 -13.44 10.73 16.77
C ARG A 77 -13.85 9.29 16.44
N SER A 78 -13.69 8.37 17.39
CA SER A 78 -14.00 6.95 17.19
C SER A 78 -15.48 6.72 16.87
N ALA A 79 -16.38 7.41 17.59
CA ALA A 79 -17.83 7.30 17.37
C ALA A 79 -18.23 7.84 15.99
N ARG A 80 -17.66 8.97 15.58
CA ARG A 80 -17.89 9.56 14.25
C ARG A 80 -17.38 8.65 13.14
N GLU A 81 -16.16 8.14 13.27
CA GLU A 81 -15.56 7.21 12.30
C GLU A 81 -16.39 5.93 12.16
N ASN A 82 -16.87 5.36 13.28
CA ASN A 82 -17.78 4.20 13.24
C ASN A 82 -19.08 4.53 12.50
N SER A 83 -19.68 5.69 12.79
CA SER A 83 -20.91 6.14 12.12
C SER A 83 -20.69 6.35 10.60
N ALA A 84 -19.55 6.92 10.21
CA ALA A 84 -19.17 7.05 8.80
C ALA A 84 -18.98 5.68 8.12
N LYS A 85 -18.32 4.74 8.81
CA LYS A 85 -18.13 3.37 8.32
C LYS A 85 -19.46 2.66 8.07
N GLU A 86 -20.47 2.85 8.91
CA GLU A 86 -21.81 2.28 8.71
C GLU A 86 -22.45 2.74 7.39
N VAL A 87 -22.26 4.00 7.00
CA VAL A 87 -22.70 4.50 5.69
C VAL A 87 -21.91 3.82 4.58
N CYS A 88 -20.58 3.76 4.71
CA CYS A 88 -19.72 3.11 3.72
C CYS A 88 -20.05 1.63 3.51
N MET A 89 -20.43 0.89 4.55
CA MET A 89 -20.76 -0.54 4.47
C MET A 89 -21.94 -0.85 3.53
N ARG A 90 -22.82 0.12 3.29
CA ARG A 90 -23.97 0.00 2.39
C ARG A 90 -23.75 0.69 1.04
N CYS A 91 -22.58 1.28 0.83
CA CYS A 91 -22.27 2.06 -0.37
C CYS A 91 -21.88 1.15 -1.55
N PRO A 92 -22.54 1.28 -2.72
CA PRO A 92 -22.27 0.40 -3.87
C PRO A 92 -20.87 0.61 -4.47
N VAL A 93 -20.28 1.79 -4.28
CA VAL A 93 -18.97 2.17 -4.83
C VAL A 93 -17.86 2.20 -3.76
N ARG A 94 -18.06 1.42 -2.69
CA ARG A 94 -17.13 1.38 -1.55
C ARG A 94 -15.72 0.97 -1.97
N ALA A 95 -15.59 -0.01 -2.86
CA ALA A 95 -14.31 -0.54 -3.30
C ALA A 95 -13.53 0.48 -4.15
N GLU A 96 -14.21 1.13 -5.10
CA GLU A 96 -13.67 2.20 -5.95
C GLU A 96 -13.24 3.40 -5.11
N CYS A 97 -14.06 3.78 -4.12
CA CYS A 97 -13.75 4.85 -3.18
C CYS A 97 -12.49 4.56 -2.36
N ALA A 98 -12.37 3.34 -1.81
CA ALA A 98 -11.17 2.92 -1.07
C ALA A 98 -9.92 2.91 -1.96
N ALA A 99 -10.04 2.38 -3.18
CA ALA A 99 -8.94 2.32 -4.14
C ALA A 99 -8.47 3.73 -4.54
N HIS A 100 -9.40 4.66 -4.77
CA HIS A 100 -9.07 6.05 -5.06
C HIS A 100 -8.31 6.70 -3.91
N ALA A 101 -8.83 6.61 -2.68
CA ALA A 101 -8.21 7.21 -1.51
C ALA A 101 -6.80 6.66 -1.22
N LEU A 102 -6.58 5.36 -1.45
CA LEU A 102 -5.25 4.75 -1.33
C LEU A 102 -4.30 5.22 -2.43
N ALA A 103 -4.78 5.34 -3.67
CA ALA A 103 -3.96 5.74 -4.81
C ALA A 103 -3.44 7.18 -4.70
N VAL A 104 -4.30 8.11 -4.27
CA VAL A 104 -3.91 9.53 -4.10
C VAL A 104 -3.40 9.85 -2.69
N ARG A 105 -3.41 8.84 -1.80
CA ARG A 105 -3.04 8.96 -0.37
C ARG A 105 -3.84 10.04 0.36
N GLU A 106 -5.16 9.94 0.30
CA GLU A 106 -6.00 10.96 0.93
C GLU A 106 -5.73 11.08 2.42
N PRO A 107 -5.35 12.29 2.90
CA PRO A 107 -4.81 12.47 4.23
C PRO A 107 -5.87 12.43 5.33
N TYR A 108 -7.12 12.75 5.02
CA TYR A 108 -8.14 12.94 6.06
C TYR A 108 -9.43 12.18 5.79
N GLY A 109 -10.14 11.88 6.87
CA GLY A 109 -11.50 11.36 6.85
C GLY A 109 -11.64 9.88 6.53
N VAL A 110 -12.90 9.42 6.52
CA VAL A 110 -13.27 8.04 6.20
C VAL A 110 -13.58 7.90 4.71
N TRP A 111 -12.85 7.03 4.03
CA TRP A 111 -12.98 6.76 2.61
C TRP A 111 -13.16 5.26 2.37
N GLY A 112 -14.21 4.86 1.64
CA GLY A 112 -14.47 3.45 1.33
C GLY A 112 -14.57 2.54 2.56
N GLY A 113 -14.91 3.10 3.73
CA GLY A 113 -14.95 2.39 5.01
C GLY A 113 -13.61 2.25 5.72
N LEU A 114 -12.57 2.97 5.29
CA LEU A 114 -11.25 3.03 5.93
C LEU A 114 -11.04 4.40 6.57
N THR A 115 -10.55 4.43 7.81
CA THR A 115 -10.04 5.66 8.44
C THR A 115 -8.69 6.06 7.87
N GLU A 116 -8.22 7.25 8.23
CA GLU A 116 -6.85 7.71 7.96
C GLU A 116 -5.81 6.70 8.47
N ASP A 117 -5.90 6.32 9.75
CA ASP A 117 -4.96 5.41 10.40
C ASP A 117 -4.96 4.02 9.74
N GLU A 118 -6.13 3.50 9.36
CA GLU A 118 -6.25 2.22 8.67
C GLU A 118 -5.61 2.26 7.27
N ARG A 119 -5.73 3.39 6.55
CA ARG A 119 -5.07 3.57 5.26
C ARG A 119 -3.55 3.64 5.42
N GLU A 120 -3.04 4.36 6.41
CA GLU A 120 -1.60 4.43 6.67
C GLU A 120 -1.05 3.05 7.09
N GLU A 121 -1.78 2.28 7.90
CA GLU A 121 -1.40 0.91 8.25
C GLU A 121 -1.34 -0.01 7.02
N LEU A 122 -2.33 0.09 6.11
CA LEU A 122 -2.34 -0.67 4.86
C LEU A 122 -1.12 -0.34 3.98
N MET A 123 -0.83 0.96 3.80
CA MET A 123 0.34 1.42 3.04
C MET A 123 1.65 1.00 3.71
N GLY A 124 1.74 1.08 5.04
CA GLY A 124 2.88 0.65 5.84
C GLY A 124 3.16 -0.85 5.68
N ARG A 125 2.12 -1.70 5.75
CA ARG A 125 2.23 -3.15 5.53
C ARG A 125 2.67 -3.46 4.09
N ALA A 126 2.11 -2.78 3.10
CA ALA A 126 2.52 -2.94 1.71
C ALA A 126 4.00 -2.60 1.51
N ARG A 127 4.45 -1.47 2.06
CA ARG A 127 5.87 -1.05 2.05
C ARG A 127 6.77 -2.08 2.73
N ASN A 128 6.39 -2.60 3.90
CA ASN A 128 7.17 -3.60 4.61
C ASN A 128 7.30 -4.91 3.82
N ARG A 129 6.24 -5.34 3.13
CA ARG A 129 6.29 -6.53 2.25
C ARG A 129 7.23 -6.32 1.07
N LEU A 130 7.19 -5.15 0.43
CA LEU A 130 8.11 -4.83 -0.67
C LEU A 130 9.58 -4.84 -0.21
N VAL A 131 9.86 -4.30 0.97
CA VAL A 131 11.20 -4.35 1.59
C VAL A 131 11.60 -5.78 1.93
N SER A 132 10.70 -6.54 2.56
CA SER A 132 10.96 -7.93 2.97
C SER A 132 11.19 -8.85 1.77
N ALA A 133 10.47 -8.64 0.67
CA ALA A 133 10.65 -9.39 -0.58
C ALA A 133 11.94 -9.01 -1.33
N ALA A 134 12.44 -7.79 -1.15
CA ALA A 134 13.67 -7.31 -1.77
C ALA A 134 14.94 -7.62 -0.97
N ALA A 135 14.84 -8.12 0.26
CA ALA A 135 15.99 -8.47 1.09
C ALA A 135 16.71 -9.71 0.52
N PRO A 136 18.05 -9.67 0.32
CA PRO A 136 18.78 -10.80 -0.24
C PRO A 136 18.82 -11.97 0.74
N ALA A 137 18.53 -13.16 0.22
CA ALA A 137 18.71 -14.43 0.92
C ALA A 137 20.21 -14.74 1.10
N SER A 138 20.87 -14.14 2.07
CA SER A 138 22.28 -14.44 2.38
C SER A 138 22.51 -14.65 3.88
N SER A 139 22.24 -15.87 4.34
CA SER A 139 22.95 -16.49 5.47
C SER A 139 22.78 -18.02 5.46
N ARG A 140 23.47 -18.68 4.52
CA ARG A 140 24.07 -20.00 4.76
C ARG A 140 25.57 -19.75 4.57
N GLY A 141 26.35 -19.63 5.63
CA GLY A 141 26.90 -20.80 6.32
C GLY A 141 28.27 -21.07 5.73
N GLU A 142 29.28 -20.29 6.11
CA GLU A 142 30.68 -20.58 5.83
C GLU A 142 31.40 -20.80 7.16
N ASP A 143 31.57 -22.08 7.44
CA ASP A 143 32.37 -22.66 8.51
C ASP A 143 33.80 -22.09 8.44
N HIS A 144 34.09 -21.12 9.32
CA HIS A 144 35.47 -20.68 9.53
C HIS A 144 36.20 -21.75 10.34
N ALA A 145 36.95 -22.59 9.63
CA ALA A 145 37.92 -23.51 10.19
C ALA A 145 38.91 -22.74 11.09
N SER A 146 39.06 -23.22 12.33
CA SER A 146 40.10 -22.79 13.26
C SER A 146 41.49 -22.96 12.64
N PRO A 147 42.41 -21.99 12.76
CA PRO A 147 43.81 -22.19 12.41
C PRO A 147 44.48 -23.14 13.41
N PRO A 148 45.44 -23.99 12.99
CA PRO A 148 46.16 -24.87 13.90
C PRO A 148 47.12 -24.08 14.79
N SER A 149 47.14 -24.48 16.06
CA SER A 149 48.10 -24.09 17.09
C SER A 149 49.53 -24.34 16.60
N HIS A 150 50.38 -23.31 16.61
CA HIS A 150 51.82 -23.50 16.51
C HIS A 150 52.43 -23.54 17.90
N ASP A 151 53.12 -24.66 18.14
CA ASP A 151 53.90 -24.99 19.32
C ASP A 151 54.99 -23.95 19.65
N GLY A 152 55.28 -23.84 20.94
CA GLY A 152 56.16 -22.83 21.52
C GLY A 152 57.66 -23.02 21.26
N VAL A 153 58.39 -21.94 21.50
CA VAL A 153 59.83 -21.93 21.81
C VAL A 153 60.07 -20.90 22.93
N PRO A 154 60.80 -21.26 24.01
CA PRO A 154 61.11 -20.34 25.09
C PRO A 154 62.40 -19.56 24.80
N HIS A 155 62.43 -18.28 25.16
CA HIS A 155 63.68 -17.55 25.34
C HIS A 155 63.80 -17.03 26.77
N SER A 156 64.73 -17.67 27.48
CA SER A 156 65.29 -17.30 28.77
C SER A 156 65.81 -15.86 28.78
N GLY A 157 65.71 -15.24 29.96
CA GLY A 157 65.92 -13.81 30.15
C GLY A 157 67.35 -13.30 30.14
N ALA A 158 67.47 -12.00 30.38
CA ALA A 158 68.62 -11.36 31.00
C ALA A 158 68.17 -10.05 31.65
N SER A 159 68.30 -10.00 32.97
CA SER A 159 68.30 -8.81 33.81
C SER A 159 69.27 -7.77 33.28
N HIS A 160 68.96 -6.47 33.37
CA HIS A 160 69.94 -5.47 33.80
C HIS A 160 69.24 -4.29 34.48
N SER A 161 69.64 -4.10 35.73
CA SER A 161 69.38 -2.99 36.63
C SER A 161 70.06 -1.68 36.19
N GLY A 162 69.34 -0.57 36.33
CA GLY A 162 69.81 0.72 36.87
C GLY A 162 70.82 1.56 36.09
N PHE A 163 70.50 2.83 35.84
CA PHE A 163 71.37 3.96 36.22
C PHE A 163 70.62 5.31 36.16
N SER A 164 70.94 6.16 37.15
CA SER A 164 70.47 7.54 37.40
C SER A 164 71.09 8.59 36.45
N HIS A 165 70.63 9.85 36.66
CA HIS A 165 71.17 11.17 36.23
C HIS A 165 70.52 11.73 34.94
N HIS A 166 70.06 12.99 34.84
CA HIS A 166 70.27 14.25 35.56
C HIS A 166 68.98 15.07 35.59
#